data_AF-A0A9D4N3X9-F1
#
_entry.id   AF-A0A9D4N3X9-F1
#
_cell.length_a   1.000
_cell.length_b   1.000
_cell.length_c   1.000
_cell.angle_alpha   90.00
_cell.angle_beta   90.00
_cell.angle_gamma   90.00
#
_symmetry.space_group_name_H-M   'P 1'
#
loop_
_entity.id
_entity.type
_entity.pdbx_description
1 polymer ?
#
loop_
_entity_poly.entity_id
_entity_poly.type
_entity_poly.pdbx_seq_one_letter_code
_entity_poly.pdbx_strand_id
1 'polypeptide(L)'
;MKDYFVEPKTDMKLVVPRVVRHGGDCPVVSFINPTENYRVLKKGSIIGNAYECSEFQEDPFCEQSADVTCSTVKERELCNHQCEKGPMEVPSHLQEMYVKSIVGLNEEQAKELAKLLCNFQDDFAKDEYDLGSFNHIEHSIDIGTACFAEEEAAHLD
;
A
#
# COMPACT_ATOMS: atom_id res chain seq x y z
N MET A 1 -12.21 2.58 32.87
CA MET A 1 -12.72 1.41 32.13
C MET A 1 -11.52 0.86 31.35
N LYS A 2 -11.36 -0.46 31.19
CA LYS A 2 -10.17 -1.00 30.52
C LYS A 2 -10.24 -0.81 29.01
N ASP A 3 -9.08 -0.70 28.39
CA ASP A 3 -8.97 -0.74 26.93
C ASP A 3 -9.41 -2.10 26.40
N TYR A 4 -9.86 -2.13 25.16
CA TYR A 4 -10.39 -3.33 24.54
C TYR A 4 -10.05 -3.37 23.06
N PHE A 5 -9.96 -4.57 22.49
CA PHE A 5 -9.90 -4.74 21.05
C PHE A 5 -11.21 -5.28 20.51
N VAL A 6 -11.60 -4.80 19.33
CA VAL A 6 -12.77 -5.28 18.59
C VAL A 6 -12.28 -6.27 17.55
N GLU A 7 -12.74 -7.52 17.66
CA GLU A 7 -12.49 -8.59 16.71
C GLU A 7 -13.73 -8.77 15.81
N PRO A 8 -13.62 -8.46 14.52
CA PRO A 8 -14.73 -8.62 13.60
C PRO A 8 -15.03 -10.09 13.29
N LYS A 9 -16.26 -10.38 12.90
CA LYS A 9 -16.62 -11.70 12.39
C LYS A 9 -15.97 -11.97 11.03
N THR A 10 -15.49 -13.19 10.86
CA THR A 10 -14.82 -13.65 9.64
C THR A 10 -15.77 -14.09 8.52
N ASP A 11 -17.04 -14.37 8.84
CA ASP A 11 -18.07 -14.80 7.88
C ASP A 11 -18.74 -13.63 7.14
N MET A 12 -18.35 -12.40 7.44
CA MET A 12 -18.86 -11.22 6.78
C MET A 12 -18.22 -11.04 5.40
N LYS A 13 -19.02 -10.73 4.39
CA LYS A 13 -18.54 -10.31 3.04
C LYS A 13 -18.07 -8.85 3.03
N LEU A 14 -17.68 -8.33 4.18
CA LEU A 14 -17.16 -6.98 4.39
C LEU A 14 -15.82 -7.12 5.09
N VAL A 15 -14.87 -6.29 4.72
CA VAL A 15 -13.60 -6.18 5.43
C VAL A 15 -13.83 -5.19 6.56
N VAL A 16 -13.53 -5.63 7.77
CA VAL A 16 -13.61 -4.81 8.98
C VAL A 16 -12.24 -4.91 9.66
N PRO A 17 -11.59 -3.79 9.99
CA PRO A 17 -10.30 -3.82 10.67
C PRO A 17 -10.48 -4.25 12.12
N ARG A 18 -9.54 -5.04 12.62
CA ARG A 18 -9.36 -5.25 14.05
C ARG A 18 -8.75 -3.99 14.64
N VAL A 19 -9.38 -3.43 15.67
CA VAL A 19 -8.98 -2.14 16.25
C VAL A 19 -8.90 -2.22 17.76
N VAL A 20 -7.92 -1.51 18.34
CA VAL A 20 -7.84 -1.26 19.79
C VAL A 20 -8.55 0.05 20.10
N ARG A 21 -9.25 0.10 21.22
CA ARG A 21 -10.08 1.24 21.66
C ARG A 21 -9.89 1.49 23.15
N HIS A 22 -9.94 2.77 23.53
CA HIS A 22 -9.84 3.15 24.93
C HIS A 22 -11.15 2.87 25.68
N GLY A 23 -11.01 2.48 26.95
CA GLY A 23 -12.15 2.20 27.80
C GLY A 23 -13.01 3.44 28.05
N GLY A 24 -14.28 3.39 27.64
CA GLY A 24 -15.24 4.49 27.80
C GLY A 24 -15.59 5.20 26.49
N ASP A 25 -14.89 4.88 25.40
CA ASP A 25 -15.17 5.46 24.08
C ASP A 25 -16.41 4.84 23.43
N CYS A 26 -17.05 5.63 22.55
CA CYS A 26 -18.00 5.14 21.55
C CYS A 26 -17.23 4.81 20.26
N PRO A 27 -16.87 3.53 20.00
CA PRO A 27 -15.98 3.21 18.91
C PRO A 27 -16.67 3.38 17.57
N VAL A 28 -16.03 4.12 16.66
CA VAL A 28 -16.41 4.11 15.24
C VAL A 28 -15.79 2.88 14.58
N VAL A 29 -16.60 2.08 13.90
CA VAL A 29 -16.13 0.89 13.15
C VAL A 29 -16.23 1.18 11.67
N SER A 30 -15.12 0.99 10.95
CA SER A 30 -15.08 1.14 9.48
C SER A 30 -15.46 -0.17 8.81
N PHE A 31 -16.21 -0.08 7.72
CA PHE A 31 -16.56 -1.23 6.87
C PHE A 31 -16.10 -0.93 5.46
N ILE A 32 -15.36 -1.86 4.88
CA ILE A 32 -14.94 -1.82 3.49
C ILE A 32 -15.70 -2.92 2.77
N ASN A 33 -16.40 -2.58 1.69
CA ASN A 33 -17.01 -3.56 0.80
C ASN A 33 -16.03 -3.85 -0.34
N PRO A 34 -15.29 -4.97 -0.31
CA PRO A 34 -14.33 -5.29 -1.37
C PRO A 34 -15.02 -5.84 -2.65
N THR A 35 -16.35 -5.75 -2.75
CA THR A 35 -17.12 -6.31 -3.85
C THR A 35 -17.89 -5.21 -4.59
N GLU A 36 -18.19 -5.45 -5.87
CA GLU A 36 -19.00 -4.55 -6.71
C GLU A 36 -20.50 -4.59 -6.37
N ASN A 37 -20.91 -5.49 -5.46
CA ASN A 37 -22.31 -5.67 -5.10
C ASN A 37 -22.67 -4.80 -3.90
N TYR A 38 -23.84 -4.15 -3.94
CA TYR A 38 -24.40 -3.51 -2.76
C TYR A 38 -24.66 -4.52 -1.64
N ARG A 39 -24.29 -4.14 -0.41
CA ARG A 39 -24.49 -4.95 0.80
C ARG A 39 -25.28 -4.14 1.82
N VAL A 40 -26.28 -4.79 2.42
CA VAL A 40 -27.12 -4.19 3.46
C VAL A 40 -26.73 -4.77 4.81
N LEU A 41 -26.22 -3.91 5.71
CA LEU A 41 -26.02 -4.26 7.11
C LEU A 41 -27.23 -3.77 7.92
N LYS A 42 -27.98 -4.71 8.51
CA LYS A 42 -29.18 -4.35 9.29
C LYS A 42 -28.78 -3.74 10.63
N LYS A 43 -29.50 -2.72 11.09
CA LYS A 43 -29.34 -2.17 12.44
C LYS A 43 -29.50 -3.28 13.48
N GLY A 44 -28.60 -3.31 14.46
CA GLY A 44 -28.57 -4.34 15.51
C GLY A 44 -27.85 -5.64 15.10
N SER A 45 -27.30 -5.73 13.89
CA SER A 45 -26.47 -6.88 13.50
C SER A 45 -25.20 -6.94 14.35
N ILE A 46 -24.86 -8.13 14.81
CA ILE A 46 -23.60 -8.39 15.52
C ILE A 46 -22.48 -8.52 14.49
N ILE A 47 -21.55 -7.58 14.52
CA ILE A 47 -20.43 -7.45 13.57
C ILE A 47 -19.10 -8.02 14.09
N GLY A 48 -19.03 -8.36 15.37
CA GLY A 48 -17.80 -8.79 16.04
C GLY A 48 -17.98 -8.86 17.55
N ASN A 49 -16.89 -9.22 18.23
CA ASN A 49 -16.79 -9.27 19.69
C ASN A 49 -15.78 -8.24 20.18
N ALA A 50 -15.98 -7.72 21.40
CA ALA A 50 -15.01 -6.86 22.07
C ALA A 50 -14.39 -7.62 23.24
N TYR A 51 -13.06 -7.53 23.39
CA TYR A 51 -12.30 -8.20 24.43
C TYR A 51 -11.44 -7.20 25.18
N GLU A 52 -11.48 -7.21 26.51
CA GLU A 52 -10.62 -6.37 27.34
C GLU A 52 -9.13 -6.70 27.10
N CYS A 53 -8.32 -5.66 26.95
CA CYS A 53 -6.86 -5.76 26.93
C CYS A 53 -6.33 -5.79 28.36
N SER A 54 -5.48 -6.77 28.68
CA SER A 54 -4.83 -6.86 30.00
C SER A 54 -3.49 -6.13 30.07
N GLU A 55 -2.65 -6.20 29.02
CA GLU A 55 -1.31 -5.59 28.96
C GLU A 55 -0.85 -5.46 27.49
N PHE A 56 -0.22 -4.35 27.14
CA PHE A 56 0.43 -4.15 25.84
C PHE A 56 1.93 -4.47 25.99
N GLN A 57 2.49 -5.32 25.11
CA GLN A 57 3.93 -5.35 24.93
C GLN A 57 4.28 -4.18 24.00
N GLU A 58 4.88 -3.13 24.56
CA GLU A 58 5.55 -2.12 23.75
C GLU A 58 6.67 -2.81 22.96
N ASP A 59 6.65 -2.66 21.64
CA ASP A 59 7.75 -3.13 20.81
C ASP A 59 8.98 -2.27 21.14
N PRO A 60 10.08 -2.86 21.64
CA PRO A 60 11.27 -2.11 22.02
C PRO A 60 11.95 -1.37 20.85
N PHE A 61 11.52 -1.57 19.60
CA PHE A 61 12.05 -0.89 18.42
C PHE A 61 11.19 0.27 17.90
N CYS A 62 10.03 0.55 18.50
CA CYS A 62 9.18 1.67 18.06
C CYS A 62 9.63 2.98 18.73
N GLU A 63 10.80 3.50 18.34
CA GLU A 63 11.12 4.89 18.62
C GLU A 63 10.19 5.79 17.80
N GLN A 64 9.48 6.64 18.54
CA GLN A 64 8.46 7.57 18.09
C GLN A 64 9.00 8.52 17.02
N SER A 65 8.80 8.20 15.75
CA SER A 65 8.66 9.23 14.72
C SER A 65 7.17 9.51 14.56
N ALA A 66 6.77 10.74 14.88
CA ALA A 66 5.37 11.17 14.94
C ALA A 66 4.67 11.23 13.58
N ASP A 67 5.32 10.82 12.50
CA ASP A 67 4.76 10.80 11.16
C ASP A 67 5.35 9.60 10.43
N VAL A 68 4.62 8.48 10.33
CA VAL A 68 4.55 7.57 9.17
C VAL A 68 3.56 6.45 9.51
N THR A 69 2.44 6.38 8.79
CA THR A 69 1.66 5.14 8.64
C THR A 69 2.42 4.19 7.73
N CYS A 70 3.05 3.16 8.28
CA CYS A 70 3.59 2.07 7.45
C CYS A 70 3.07 0.72 7.97
N SER A 71 2.31 0.04 7.12
CA SER A 71 1.93 -1.35 7.31
C SER A 71 3.15 -2.26 7.19
N THR A 72 3.38 -3.09 8.20
CA THR A 72 4.43 -4.11 8.22
C THR A 72 4.20 -5.13 7.10
N VAL A 73 5.03 -5.10 6.06
CA VAL A 73 5.04 -6.10 4.99
C VAL A 73 5.77 -7.33 5.51
N LYS A 74 5.11 -8.49 5.49
CA LYS A 74 5.77 -9.77 5.79
C LYS A 74 6.83 -10.01 4.71
N GLU A 75 8.04 -10.33 5.17
CA GLU A 75 9.20 -10.72 4.38
C GLU A 75 8.77 -11.72 3.29
N ARG A 76 8.76 -11.27 2.02
CA ARG A 76 8.54 -12.13 0.87
C ARG A 76 9.87 -12.81 0.57
N GLU A 77 9.85 -14.15 0.49
CA GLU A 77 11.00 -14.93 0.07
C GLU A 77 11.56 -14.38 -1.25
N LEU A 78 12.84 -13.99 -1.18
CA LEU A 78 13.60 -13.26 -2.18
C LEU A 78 13.57 -13.97 -3.54
N CYS A 79 13.24 -13.26 -4.62
CA CYS A 79 13.48 -13.76 -5.97
C CYS A 79 14.99 -13.82 -6.21
N ASN A 80 15.48 -15.04 -6.45
CA ASN A 80 16.90 -15.40 -6.53
C ASN A 80 17.51 -15.03 -7.90
N HIS A 81 17.37 -13.78 -8.34
CA HIS A 81 18.05 -13.31 -9.54
C HIS A 81 19.49 -12.92 -9.19
N GLN A 82 20.42 -13.83 -9.47
CA GLN A 82 21.84 -13.54 -9.54
C GLN A 82 22.08 -12.51 -10.65
N CYS A 83 22.16 -11.23 -10.29
CA CYS A 83 22.75 -10.23 -11.15
C CYS A 83 24.21 -10.02 -10.73
N GLU A 84 25.10 -10.86 -11.26
CA GLU A 84 26.52 -10.54 -11.29
C GLU A 84 26.71 -9.36 -12.26
N LYS A 85 27.12 -8.18 -11.77
CA LYS A 85 27.77 -7.15 -12.61
C LYS A 85 28.29 -5.94 -11.82
N GLY A 86 29.61 -5.75 -11.92
CA GLY A 86 30.24 -4.45 -12.18
C GLY A 86 30.34 -3.42 -11.04
N PRO A 87 31.15 -2.35 -11.24
CA PRO A 87 31.23 -1.24 -10.31
C PRO A 87 29.83 -0.65 -10.08
N MET A 88 29.59 -0.27 -8.84
CA MET A 88 28.29 0.11 -8.26
C MET A 88 27.67 1.32 -8.99
N GLU A 89 26.95 1.08 -10.08
CA GLU A 89 26.20 2.11 -10.80
C GLU A 89 24.70 1.89 -10.59
N VAL A 90 24.07 2.83 -9.89
CA VAL A 90 22.62 2.83 -9.67
C VAL A 90 21.90 2.88 -11.03
N PRO A 91 20.85 2.06 -11.25
CA PRO A 91 20.08 2.05 -12.49
C PRO A 91 19.61 3.43 -12.92
N SER A 92 19.55 3.69 -14.23
CA SER A 92 19.28 5.03 -14.78
C SER A 92 17.97 5.64 -14.28
N HIS A 93 16.91 4.85 -14.12
CA HIS A 93 15.61 5.31 -13.60
C HIS A 93 15.65 5.67 -12.11
N LEU A 94 16.65 5.21 -11.36
CA LEU A 94 16.81 5.46 -9.93
C LEU A 94 17.89 6.51 -9.63
N GLN A 95 18.61 7.00 -10.63
CA GLN A 95 19.67 8.00 -10.44
C GLN A 95 19.13 9.28 -9.82
N GLU A 96 17.98 9.76 -10.28
CA GLU A 96 17.38 10.98 -9.74
C GLU A 96 16.97 10.78 -8.28
N MET A 97 16.37 9.64 -7.94
CA MET A 97 16.01 9.29 -6.57
C MET A 97 17.25 9.21 -5.69
N TYR A 98 18.32 8.56 -6.16
CA TYR A 98 19.59 8.45 -5.45
C TYR A 98 20.20 9.82 -5.16
N VAL A 99 20.34 10.69 -6.17
CA VAL A 99 20.92 12.04 -6.01
C VAL A 99 20.14 12.88 -5.00
N LYS A 100 18.81 12.81 -5.00
CA LYS A 100 17.97 13.50 -4.02
C LYS A 100 18.14 12.96 -2.60
N SER A 101 18.37 11.66 -2.47
CA SER A 101 18.37 10.94 -1.19
C SER A 101 19.74 10.93 -0.50
N ILE A 102 20.84 11.18 -1.23
CA ILE A 102 22.19 11.27 -0.65
C ILE A 102 22.47 12.61 0.04
N VAL A 103 21.61 13.61 -0.11
CA VAL A 103 21.81 14.93 0.52
C VAL A 103 21.71 14.78 2.04
N GLY A 104 22.86 14.83 2.72
CA GLY A 104 22.96 14.67 4.18
C GLY A 104 23.39 13.27 4.64
N LEU A 105 23.71 12.35 3.72
CA LEU A 105 24.28 11.04 4.04
C LEU A 105 25.81 11.06 3.96
N ASN A 106 26.44 10.25 4.81
CA ASN A 106 27.87 9.97 4.73
C ASN A 106 28.17 8.98 3.59
N GLU A 107 29.44 8.89 3.17
CA GLU A 107 29.86 8.02 2.06
C GLU A 107 29.50 6.53 2.27
N GLU A 108 29.56 6.04 3.50
CA GLU A 108 29.17 4.66 3.84
C GLU A 108 27.66 4.45 3.68
N GLN A 109 26.85 5.39 4.16
CA GLN A 109 25.39 5.35 4.06
C GLN A 109 24.92 5.51 2.60
N ALA A 110 25.61 6.34 1.81
CA ALA A 110 25.34 6.48 0.39
C ALA A 110 25.59 5.15 -0.36
N LYS A 111 26.63 4.39 0.00
CA LYS A 111 26.89 3.06 -0.57
C LYS A 111 25.83 2.04 -0.16
N GLU A 112 25.38 2.06 1.09
CA GLU A 112 24.29 1.19 1.55
C GLU A 112 22.98 1.50 0.83
N LEU A 113 22.66 2.79 0.66
CA LEU A 113 21.51 3.23 -0.11
C LEU A 113 21.59 2.78 -1.57
N ALA A 114 22.75 2.92 -2.21
CA ALA A 114 22.96 2.44 -3.58
C ALA A 114 22.71 0.93 -3.68
N LYS A 115 23.20 0.15 -2.71
CA LYS A 115 22.96 -1.30 -2.65
C LYS A 115 21.47 -1.63 -2.49
N LEU A 116 20.77 -0.88 -1.63
CA LEU A 116 19.34 -1.04 -1.42
C LEU A 116 18.55 -0.78 -2.70
N LEU A 117 18.83 0.35 -3.37
CA LEU A 117 18.17 0.71 -4.63
C LEU A 117 18.40 -0.33 -5.73
N CYS A 118 19.62 -0.88 -5.83
CA CYS A 118 19.90 -1.95 -6.79
C CYS A 118 19.13 -3.24 -6.46
N ASN A 119 19.03 -3.60 -5.18
CA ASN A 119 18.34 -4.83 -4.76
C ASN A 119 16.82 -4.77 -4.98
N PHE A 120 16.22 -3.57 -4.84
CA PHE A 120 14.78 -3.35 -4.98
C PHE A 120 14.42 -2.61 -6.27
N GLN A 121 15.31 -2.63 -7.28
CA GLN A 121 15.15 -1.82 -8.48
C GLN A 121 13.85 -2.07 -9.26
N ASP A 122 13.29 -3.28 -9.14
CA ASP A 122 12.09 -3.74 -9.85
C ASP A 122 10.78 -3.33 -9.15
N ASP A 123 10.85 -2.90 -7.89
CA ASP A 123 9.69 -2.38 -7.15
C ASP A 123 9.44 -0.89 -7.45
N PHE A 124 10.43 -0.21 -8.02
CA PHE A 124 10.33 1.18 -8.43
C PHE A 124 9.91 1.29 -9.90
N ALA A 125 8.97 2.19 -10.15
CA ALA A 125 8.54 2.55 -11.50
C ALA A 125 9.74 3.06 -12.33
N LYS A 126 9.88 2.53 -13.55
CA LYS A 126 10.88 2.97 -14.54
C LYS A 126 10.48 4.28 -15.20
N ASP A 127 9.17 4.52 -15.34
CA ASP A 127 8.59 5.73 -15.92
C ASP A 127 7.17 5.98 -15.36
N GLU A 128 6.53 7.05 -15.82
CA GLU A 128 5.19 7.47 -15.37
C GLU A 128 4.04 6.51 -15.76
N TYR A 129 4.29 5.57 -16.66
CA TYR A 129 3.33 4.54 -17.09
C TYR A 129 3.61 3.18 -16.44
N ASP A 130 4.76 3.05 -15.75
CA ASP A 130 5.15 1.85 -15.03
C ASP A 130 4.51 1.84 -13.62
N LEU A 131 3.58 0.90 -13.40
CA LEU A 131 2.97 0.66 -12.09
C LEU A 131 3.85 -0.23 -11.18
N GLY A 132 5.10 -0.48 -11.57
CA GLY A 132 6.04 -1.37 -10.88
C GLY A 132 5.76 -2.85 -11.15
N SER A 133 5.91 -3.71 -10.15
CA SER A 133 5.63 -5.16 -10.26
C SER A 133 4.13 -5.51 -10.35
N PHE A 134 3.26 -4.51 -10.48
CA PHE A 134 1.81 -4.66 -10.46
C PHE A 134 1.25 -4.99 -11.85
N ASN A 135 1.30 -6.27 -12.21
CA ASN A 135 0.80 -6.80 -13.49
C ASN A 135 -0.68 -7.21 -13.48
N HIS A 136 -1.46 -6.84 -12.45
CA HIS A 136 -2.77 -7.47 -12.19
C HIS A 136 -3.98 -6.69 -12.72
N ILE A 137 -3.75 -5.60 -13.44
CA ILE A 137 -4.83 -4.83 -14.08
C ILE A 137 -4.59 -4.81 -15.60
N GLU A 138 -5.19 -5.79 -16.29
CA GLU A 138 -5.51 -5.67 -17.72
C GLU A 138 -6.94 -5.11 -17.83
N HIS A 139 -7.08 -3.80 -18.06
CA HIS A 139 -8.34 -3.24 -18.54
C HIS A 139 -8.40 -3.45 -20.07
N SER A 140 -8.95 -4.57 -20.53
CA SER A 140 -9.41 -4.64 -21.92
C SER A 140 -10.68 -3.79 -22.05
N ILE A 141 -10.54 -2.59 -22.61
CA ILE A 141 -11.72 -1.86 -23.07
C ILE A 141 -12.15 -2.56 -24.35
N ASP A 142 -13.20 -3.38 -24.26
CA ASP A 142 -13.88 -3.93 -25.43
C ASP A 142 -14.66 -2.80 -26.11
N ILE A 143 -13.91 -1.98 -26.86
CA ILE A 143 -14.49 -1.10 -27.86
C ILE A 143 -15.00 -2.03 -28.96
N GLY A 144 -16.27 -2.42 -28.87
CA GLY A 144 -16.98 -3.06 -29.98
C GLY A 144 -16.96 -2.17 -31.24
N THR A 145 -17.82 -2.44 -32.21
CA THR A 145 -17.87 -1.78 -33.54
C THR A 145 -18.22 -0.28 -33.54
N ALA A 146 -17.98 0.45 -32.45
CA ALA A 146 -18.06 1.90 -32.38
C ALA A 146 -17.01 2.52 -33.31
N CYS A 147 -17.44 2.78 -34.54
CA CYS A 147 -16.74 3.63 -35.49
C CYS A 147 -16.77 5.06 -34.90
N PHE A 148 -15.59 5.64 -34.67
CA PHE A 148 -15.48 7.05 -34.30
C PHE A 148 -16.13 7.88 -35.41
N ALA A 149 -17.26 8.52 -35.12
CA ALA A 149 -17.83 9.51 -36.02
C ALA A 149 -17.03 10.80 -35.87
N GLU A 150 -16.34 11.21 -36.93
CA GLU A 150 -15.72 12.53 -37.05
C GLU A 150 -16.84 13.59 -37.06
N GLU A 151 -16.84 14.49 -36.09
CA GLU A 151 -17.73 15.65 -36.07
C GLU A 151 -17.10 16.75 -36.95
N GLU A 152 -17.61 16.90 -38.17
CA GLU A 152 -17.24 17.99 -39.08
C GLU A 152 -17.60 19.36 -38.48
N ALA A 153 -16.62 20.25 -38.47
CA ALA A 153 -16.75 21.64 -38.06
C ALA A 153 -17.60 22.45 -39.07
N ALA A 154 -18.79 22.88 -38.65
CA ALA A 154 -19.54 23.91 -39.36
C ALA A 154 -19.03 25.31 -38.96
N HIS A 155 -18.19 25.90 -39.81
CA HIS A 155 -17.90 27.33 -39.84
C HIS A 155 -19.09 28.03 -40.52
N LEU A 156 -19.73 28.99 -39.84
CA LEU A 156 -20.73 29.88 -40.44
C LEU A 156 -20.07 31.26 -40.61
N ASP A 157 -19.96 31.69 -41.88
CA ASP A 157 -19.71 33.08 -42.30
C ASP A 157 -20.93 33.98 -42.04
#